data_AF-A0A9D1MNJ7-F1
#
_entry.id   AF-A0A9D1MNJ7-F1
#
_cell.length_a   1.000
_cell.length_b   1.000
_cell.length_c   1.000
_cell.angle_alpha   90.00
_cell.angle_beta   90.00
_cell.angle_gamma   90.00
#
_symmetry.space_group_name_H-M   'P 1'
#
loop_
_entity.id
_entity.type
_entity.pdbx_description
1 polymer ?
#
loop_
_entity_poly.entity_id
_entity_poly.type
_entity_poly.pdbx_seq_one_letter_code
_entity_poly.pdbx_strand_id
1 'polypeptide(L)'
;MTAMLIGILIAETLFAVSLRNYRRISYVITYIIALAVFAFHVWYFIDQRALNKYPSEFSHISYFIFSVSVIVGGRKMQSLASFCGLVTGIGFIIGGCFSPASMLSDAENGATLVISVLRHEILYLGGLLLFLNVGRFYVKDIWIPFLGIALIVVYSLLMYHGIIYPDFAKPEGMVIVKIVYGTILGYVIPGELPVWLRVFTVILVLALVVGAMFGFYAGNRKLNALRDRKNAHKGKIYGEGKPSLRNSATMELGLFPLAVYLLKRAGKWKTPKKTFEKRDIGAEKIESE
;
A
#
# COMPACT_ATOMS: atom_id res chain seq x y z
N MET A 1 17.62 18.40 -7.52
CA MET A 1 16.70 17.24 -7.45
C MET A 1 16.32 16.90 -6.01
N THR A 2 17.28 16.60 -5.12
CA THR A 2 17.05 16.23 -3.71
C THR A 2 16.12 17.19 -2.96
N ALA A 3 16.41 18.50 -2.98
CA ALA A 3 15.58 19.50 -2.30
C ALA A 3 14.13 19.54 -2.83
N MET A 4 13.95 19.30 -4.14
CA MET A 4 12.62 19.22 -4.77
C MET A 4 11.87 17.98 -4.29
N LEU A 5 12.49 16.79 -4.28
CA LEU A 5 11.86 15.56 -3.79
C LEU A 5 11.45 15.68 -2.32
N ILE A 6 12.33 16.22 -1.47
CA ILE A 6 12.02 16.47 -0.06
C ILE A 6 10.88 17.49 0.08
N GLY A 7 10.89 18.55 -0.73
CA GLY A 7 9.82 19.55 -0.74
C GLY A 7 8.46 18.97 -1.11
N ILE A 8 8.40 18.11 -2.14
CA ILE A 8 7.18 17.41 -2.55
C ILE A 8 6.70 16.47 -1.44
N LEU A 9 7.59 15.65 -0.88
CA LEU A 9 7.28 14.76 0.24
C LEU A 9 6.64 15.50 1.42
N ILE A 10 7.23 16.64 1.81
CA ILE A 10 6.71 17.49 2.89
C ILE A 10 5.33 18.03 2.51
N ALA A 11 5.17 18.58 1.31
CA ALA A 11 3.91 19.14 0.83
C ALA A 11 2.79 18.08 0.82
N GLU A 12 3.04 16.88 0.29
CA GLU A 12 2.08 15.79 0.25
C GLU A 12 1.74 15.28 1.65
N THR A 13 2.74 15.19 2.54
CA THR A 13 2.51 14.81 3.94
C THR A 13 1.64 15.82 4.65
N LEU A 14 1.92 17.12 4.51
CA LEU A 14 1.12 18.20 5.09
C LEU A 14 -0.30 18.20 4.52
N PHE A 15 -0.44 18.01 3.21
CA PHE A 15 -1.74 17.88 2.57
C PHE A 15 -2.54 16.70 3.12
N ALA A 16 -1.96 15.50 3.18
CA ALA A 16 -2.61 14.33 3.74
C ALA A 16 -3.01 14.52 5.21
N VAL A 17 -2.14 15.15 6.02
CA VAL A 17 -2.41 15.48 7.43
C VAL A 17 -3.53 16.51 7.56
N SER A 18 -3.59 17.53 6.70
CA SER A 18 -4.68 18.53 6.69
C SER A 18 -6.05 17.88 6.44
N LEU A 19 -6.07 16.83 5.62
CA LEU A 19 -7.28 16.08 5.27
C LEU A 19 -7.70 15.05 6.32
N ARG A 20 -6.97 14.91 7.44
CA ARG A 20 -7.21 13.84 8.44
C ARG A 20 -8.59 13.78 9.06
N ASN A 21 -9.28 14.92 9.08
CA ASN A 21 -10.64 15.03 9.61
C ASN A 21 -11.71 14.90 8.53
N TYR A 22 -11.32 14.87 7.25
CA TYR A 22 -12.20 14.86 6.09
C TYR A 22 -12.16 13.51 5.37
N ARG A 23 -12.49 12.44 6.10
CA ARG A 23 -12.39 11.05 5.62
C ARG A 23 -13.09 10.81 4.28
N ARG A 24 -14.25 11.41 4.05
CA ARG A 24 -14.98 11.36 2.75
C ARG A 24 -14.12 11.86 1.61
N ILE A 25 -13.58 13.07 1.78
CA ILE A 25 -12.78 13.75 0.78
C ILE A 25 -11.49 12.97 0.52
N SER A 26 -10.80 12.52 1.58
CA SER A 26 -9.60 11.69 1.43
C SER A 26 -9.89 10.41 0.66
N TYR A 27 -11.02 9.76 0.92
CA TYR A 27 -11.41 8.56 0.19
C TYR A 27 -11.63 8.84 -1.30
N VAL A 28 -12.41 9.88 -1.62
CA VAL A 28 -12.69 10.28 -3.01
C VAL A 28 -11.41 10.61 -3.75
N ILE A 29 -10.51 11.40 -3.14
CA ILE A 29 -9.19 11.71 -3.72
C ILE A 29 -8.39 10.43 -3.97
N THR A 30 -8.30 9.55 -2.97
CA THR A 30 -7.59 8.26 -3.10
C THR A 30 -8.16 7.41 -4.22
N TYR A 31 -9.49 7.37 -4.37
CA TYR A 31 -10.17 6.62 -5.40
C TYR A 31 -9.92 7.20 -6.80
N ILE A 32 -9.92 8.53 -6.95
CA ILE A 32 -9.56 9.20 -8.21
C ILE A 32 -8.10 8.92 -8.56
N ILE A 33 -7.19 9.02 -7.59
CA ILE A 33 -5.78 8.65 -7.77
C ILE A 33 -5.68 7.20 -8.25
N ALA A 34 -6.36 6.27 -7.58
CA ALA A 34 -6.34 4.86 -7.95
C ALA A 34 -6.82 4.61 -9.39
N LEU A 35 -7.91 5.28 -9.82
CA LEU A 35 -8.41 5.20 -11.19
C LEU A 35 -7.42 5.77 -12.21
N ALA A 36 -6.86 6.95 -11.93
CA ALA A 36 -5.89 7.59 -12.82
C ALA A 36 -4.60 6.75 -12.95
N VAL A 37 -4.06 6.28 -11.84
CA VAL A 37 -2.89 5.39 -11.80
C VAL A 37 -3.18 4.09 -12.54
N PHE A 38 -4.38 3.52 -12.39
CA PHE A 38 -4.78 2.29 -13.08
C PHE A 38 -4.83 2.49 -14.59
N ALA A 39 -5.59 3.49 -15.05
CA ALA A 39 -5.76 3.77 -16.47
C ALA A 39 -4.43 4.07 -17.14
N PHE A 40 -3.61 4.91 -16.51
CA PHE A 40 -2.27 5.23 -17.00
C PHE A 40 -1.38 3.99 -17.08
N HIS A 41 -1.32 3.15 -16.04
CA HIS A 41 -0.42 1.99 -16.04
C HIS A 41 -0.89 0.85 -16.91
N VAL A 42 -2.19 0.67 -17.11
CA VAL A 42 -2.70 -0.29 -18.11
C VAL A 42 -2.28 0.15 -19.51
N TRP A 43 -2.51 1.43 -19.86
CA TRP A 43 -2.08 1.96 -21.15
C TRP A 43 -0.55 1.88 -21.33
N TYR A 44 0.21 2.35 -20.34
CA TYR A 44 1.67 2.31 -20.36
C TYR A 44 2.21 0.89 -20.46
N PHE A 45 1.60 -0.08 -19.76
CA PHE A 45 2.00 -1.48 -19.86
C PHE A 45 1.75 -2.06 -21.25
N ILE A 46 0.62 -1.75 -21.89
CA ILE A 46 0.32 -2.20 -23.25
C ILE A 46 1.36 -1.67 -24.24
N ASP A 47 1.70 -0.38 -24.13
CA ASP A 47 2.72 0.28 -24.95
C ASP A 47 4.12 -0.33 -24.74
N GLN A 48 4.56 -0.46 -23.49
CA GLN A 48 5.89 -0.99 -23.16
C GLN A 48 6.01 -2.48 -23.46
N ARG A 49 4.92 -3.25 -23.40
CA ARG A 49 4.91 -4.66 -23.78
C ARG A 49 5.22 -4.86 -25.27
N ALA A 50 4.86 -3.93 -26.15
CA ALA A 50 5.25 -3.99 -27.56
C ALA A 50 6.77 -3.88 -27.76
N LEU A 51 7.49 -3.43 -26.73
CA LEU A 51 8.96 -3.32 -26.69
C LEU A 51 9.60 -4.36 -25.76
N ASN A 52 8.87 -5.43 -25.39
CA ASN A 52 9.31 -6.48 -24.46
C ASN A 52 9.78 -5.95 -23.09
N LYS A 53 9.21 -4.80 -22.66
CA LYS A 53 9.42 -4.22 -21.33
C LYS A 53 8.25 -4.62 -20.43
N TYR A 54 8.55 -5.27 -19.31
CA TYR A 54 7.57 -5.82 -18.38
C TYR A 54 7.73 -5.19 -16.98
N PRO A 55 6.67 -5.16 -16.15
CA PRO A 55 6.72 -4.57 -14.81
C PRO A 55 7.56 -5.44 -13.86
N SER A 56 8.88 -5.25 -13.89
CA SER A 56 9.83 -6.07 -13.13
C SER A 56 10.09 -5.58 -11.69
N GLU A 57 9.92 -4.28 -11.46
CA GLU A 57 10.26 -3.64 -10.19
C GLU A 57 9.09 -3.60 -9.21
N PHE A 58 9.42 -3.55 -7.92
CA PHE A 58 8.43 -3.43 -6.84
C PHE A 58 7.48 -2.25 -7.05
N SER A 59 7.98 -1.10 -7.51
CA SER A 59 7.17 0.09 -7.80
C SER A 59 6.17 -0.16 -8.94
N HIS A 60 6.61 -0.81 -10.03
CA HIS A 60 5.75 -1.14 -11.17
C HIS A 60 4.55 -1.99 -10.74
N ILE A 61 4.80 -3.01 -9.92
CA ILE A 61 3.75 -3.90 -9.42
C ILE A 61 2.88 -3.17 -8.38
N SER A 62 3.47 -2.30 -7.56
CA SER A 62 2.77 -1.52 -6.55
C SER A 62 1.72 -0.57 -7.14
N TYR A 63 1.95 -0.03 -8.34
CA TYR A 63 0.94 0.78 -9.05
C TYR A 63 -0.36 -0.01 -9.27
N PHE A 64 -0.25 -1.25 -9.77
CA PHE A 64 -1.41 -2.11 -9.98
C PHE A 64 -2.04 -2.56 -8.67
N ILE A 65 -1.23 -3.00 -7.68
CA ILE A 65 -1.73 -3.45 -6.38
C ILE A 65 -2.50 -2.33 -5.69
N PHE A 66 -1.95 -1.12 -5.66
CA PHE A 66 -2.62 0.04 -5.06
C PHE A 66 -3.95 0.30 -5.75
N SER A 67 -3.91 0.49 -7.07
CA SER A 67 -5.08 0.83 -7.87
C SER A 67 -6.20 -0.19 -7.76
N VAL A 68 -5.90 -1.47 -8.02
CA VAL A 68 -6.90 -2.55 -8.00
C VAL A 68 -7.49 -2.69 -6.60
N SER A 69 -6.67 -2.69 -5.56
CA SER A 69 -7.14 -2.85 -4.18
C SER A 69 -8.10 -1.73 -3.75
N VAL A 70 -7.82 -0.48 -4.15
CA VAL A 70 -8.68 0.67 -3.87
C VAL A 70 -9.96 0.63 -4.68
N ILE A 71 -9.88 0.35 -6.00
CA ILE A 71 -11.04 0.31 -6.90
C ILE A 71 -12.03 -0.80 -6.50
N VAL A 72 -11.49 -2.00 -6.21
CA VAL A 72 -12.26 -3.14 -5.69
C VAL A 72 -12.94 -2.75 -4.36
N GLY A 73 -12.24 -2.00 -3.51
CA GLY A 73 -12.77 -1.57 -2.21
C GLY A 73 -12.66 -2.63 -1.12
N GLY A 74 -11.78 -3.61 -1.29
CA GLY A 74 -11.53 -4.64 -0.28
C GLY A 74 -10.83 -4.06 0.95
N ARG A 75 -11.52 -3.94 2.09
CA ARG A 75 -10.99 -3.34 3.34
C ARG A 75 -9.62 -3.92 3.76
N LYS A 76 -9.47 -5.23 3.60
CA LYS A 76 -8.24 -5.96 3.91
C LYS A 76 -7.10 -5.62 2.94
N MET A 77 -7.42 -5.50 1.65
CA MET A 77 -6.47 -5.16 0.58
C MET A 77 -6.00 -3.71 0.65
N GLN A 78 -6.78 -2.80 1.25
CA GLN A 78 -6.36 -1.42 1.46
C GLN A 78 -5.09 -1.28 2.32
N SER A 79 -4.84 -2.23 3.24
CA SER A 79 -3.60 -2.24 4.04
C SER A 79 -2.37 -2.52 3.18
N LEU A 80 -2.46 -3.52 2.30
CA LEU A 80 -1.41 -3.86 1.32
C LEU A 80 -1.21 -2.69 0.33
N ALA A 81 -2.30 -2.13 -0.21
CA ALA A 81 -2.25 -0.97 -1.10
C ALA A 81 -1.51 0.22 -0.46
N SER A 82 -1.89 0.55 0.78
CA SER A 82 -1.31 1.65 1.53
C SER A 82 0.17 1.40 1.84
N PHE A 83 0.53 0.18 2.24
CA PHE A 83 1.91 -0.20 2.49
C PHE A 83 2.77 -0.12 1.23
N CYS A 84 2.33 -0.73 0.13
CA CYS A 84 3.03 -0.69 -1.16
C CYS A 84 3.23 0.74 -1.66
N GLY A 85 2.20 1.59 -1.55
CA GLY A 85 2.30 2.98 -1.98
C GLY A 85 3.29 3.80 -1.16
N LEU A 86 3.26 3.67 0.16
CA LEU A 86 4.21 4.36 1.03
C LEU A 86 5.64 3.89 0.81
N VAL A 87 5.88 2.58 0.75
CA VAL A 87 7.23 2.01 0.58
C VAL A 87 7.80 2.38 -0.79
N THR A 88 6.97 2.34 -1.83
CA THR A 88 7.38 2.74 -3.19
C THR A 88 7.79 4.20 -3.24
N GLY A 89 6.99 5.10 -2.68
CA GLY A 89 7.30 6.53 -2.64
C GLY A 89 8.53 6.85 -1.80
N ILE A 90 8.59 6.36 -0.56
CA ILE A 90 9.73 6.57 0.34
C ILE A 90 11.00 5.98 -0.26
N GLY A 91 10.93 4.76 -0.80
CA GLY A 91 12.06 4.08 -1.44
C GLY A 91 12.60 4.89 -2.62
N PHE A 92 11.73 5.47 -3.44
CA PHE A 92 12.12 6.34 -4.54
C PHE A 92 12.80 7.63 -4.07
N ILE A 93 12.27 8.29 -3.04
CA ILE A 93 12.87 9.50 -2.47
C ILE A 93 14.25 9.20 -1.86
N ILE A 94 14.37 8.11 -1.10
CA ILE A 94 15.65 7.65 -0.55
C ILE A 94 16.62 7.38 -1.70
N GLY A 95 16.20 6.63 -2.72
CA GLY A 95 16.99 6.37 -3.93
C GLY A 95 17.47 7.67 -4.60
N GLY A 96 16.60 8.66 -4.75
CA GLY A 96 16.95 9.94 -5.36
C GLY A 96 17.83 10.85 -4.50
N CYS A 97 17.78 10.70 -3.17
CA CYS A 97 18.64 11.44 -2.26
C CYS A 97 20.05 10.84 -2.20
N PHE A 98 20.18 9.51 -2.17
CA PHE A 98 21.45 8.82 -1.98
C PHE A 98 22.12 8.35 -3.28
N SER A 99 21.35 8.15 -4.35
CA SER A 99 21.84 7.73 -5.67
C SER A 99 21.19 8.54 -6.81
N PRO A 100 21.34 9.87 -6.81
CA PRO A 100 20.76 10.72 -7.86
C PRO A 100 21.29 10.39 -9.26
N ALA A 101 22.55 9.97 -9.36
CA ALA A 101 23.18 9.62 -10.64
C ALA A 101 22.51 8.40 -11.29
N SER A 102 22.19 7.35 -10.52
CA SER A 102 21.50 6.16 -11.03
C SER A 102 20.12 6.53 -11.59
N MET A 103 19.37 7.38 -10.88
CA MET A 103 18.05 7.81 -11.36
C MET A 103 18.12 8.65 -12.63
N LEU A 104 19.16 9.47 -12.77
CA LEU A 104 19.38 10.25 -14.00
C LEU A 104 19.80 9.36 -15.17
N SER A 105 20.61 8.33 -14.93
CA SER A 105 21.03 7.38 -15.97
C SER A 105 19.92 6.41 -16.39
N ASP A 106 19.01 6.07 -15.48
CA ASP A 106 17.89 5.17 -15.76
C ASP A 106 16.75 5.88 -16.50
N ALA A 107 16.73 7.21 -16.49
CA ALA A 107 15.77 8.00 -17.25
C ALA A 107 16.26 8.21 -18.70
N GLU A 108 15.42 7.84 -19.67
CA GLU A 108 15.73 8.04 -21.11
C GLU A 108 15.90 9.54 -21.44
N ASN A 109 15.12 10.39 -20.76
CA ASN A 109 15.19 11.85 -20.88
C ASN A 109 14.52 12.53 -19.67
N GLY A 110 14.62 13.87 -19.59
CA GLY A 110 14.02 14.66 -18.51
C GLY A 110 12.50 14.47 -18.33
N ALA A 111 11.75 14.23 -19.41
CA ALA A 111 10.31 13.98 -19.31
C ALA A 111 10.00 12.62 -18.65
N THR A 112 10.74 11.56 -19.01
CA THR A 112 10.59 10.24 -18.35
C THR A 112 10.95 10.29 -16.87
N LEU A 113 11.94 11.12 -16.49
CA LEU A 113 12.27 11.37 -15.08
C LEU A 113 11.11 12.03 -14.35
N VAL A 114 10.52 13.10 -14.90
CA VAL A 114 9.37 13.79 -14.30
C VAL A 114 8.18 12.84 -14.15
N ILE A 115 7.88 12.04 -15.17
CA ILE A 115 6.83 11.01 -15.10
C ILE A 115 7.16 9.98 -14.01
N SER A 116 8.42 9.57 -13.88
CA SER A 116 8.86 8.68 -12.80
C SER A 116 8.60 9.29 -11.43
N VAL A 117 9.01 10.55 -11.21
CA VAL A 117 8.75 11.29 -9.96
C VAL A 117 7.25 11.34 -9.68
N LEU A 118 6.44 11.84 -10.61
CA LEU A 118 5.00 11.99 -10.42
C LEU A 118 4.31 10.66 -10.07
N ARG A 119 4.72 9.55 -10.69
CA ARG A 119 4.17 8.22 -10.39
C ARG A 119 4.47 7.75 -8.97
N HIS A 120 5.69 7.98 -8.48
CA HIS A 120 6.06 7.55 -7.13
C HIS A 120 5.44 8.43 -6.05
N GLU A 121 5.41 9.75 -6.26
CA GLU A 121 4.82 10.72 -5.33
C GLU A 121 3.29 10.57 -5.27
N ILE A 122 2.60 10.40 -6.40
CA ILE A 122 1.13 10.19 -6.37
C ILE A 122 0.75 8.89 -5.65
N LEU A 123 1.61 7.87 -5.73
CA LEU A 123 1.44 6.61 -5.01
C LEU A 123 1.73 6.75 -3.51
N TYR A 124 2.75 7.56 -3.15
CA TYR A 124 3.01 7.95 -1.77
C TYR A 124 1.79 8.66 -1.17
N LEU A 125 1.31 9.71 -1.84
CA LEU A 125 0.14 10.47 -1.41
C LEU A 125 -1.09 9.57 -1.24
N GLY A 126 -1.38 8.73 -2.25
CA GLY A 126 -2.49 7.77 -2.17
C GLY A 126 -2.33 6.79 -1.01
N GLY A 127 -1.13 6.24 -0.83
CA GLY A 127 -0.80 5.33 0.27
C GLY A 127 -0.92 5.98 1.64
N LEU A 128 -0.51 7.25 1.75
CA LEU A 128 -0.57 8.04 2.98
C LEU A 128 -2.01 8.46 3.34
N LEU A 129 -2.82 8.84 2.36
CA LEU A 129 -4.25 9.11 2.56
C LEU A 129 -4.99 7.85 3.04
N LEU A 130 -4.65 6.68 2.48
CA LEU A 130 -5.15 5.41 3.00
C LEU A 130 -4.72 5.19 4.44
N PHE A 131 -3.44 5.41 4.75
CA PHE A 131 -2.87 5.17 6.06
C PHE A 131 -3.45 6.10 7.14
N LEU A 132 -3.53 7.40 6.88
CA LEU A 132 -3.92 8.39 7.89
C LEU A 132 -5.43 8.54 8.00
N ASN A 133 -6.15 8.49 6.87
CA ASN A 133 -7.47 9.09 6.79
C ASN A 133 -8.57 8.04 6.59
N VAL A 134 -8.30 7.02 5.76
CA VAL A 134 -9.31 6.03 5.34
C VAL A 134 -9.24 4.73 6.14
N GLY A 135 -8.05 4.15 6.21
CA GLY A 135 -7.78 2.79 6.65
C GLY A 135 -7.73 2.65 8.16
N ARG A 136 -8.41 1.61 8.65
CA ARG A 136 -8.24 1.08 10.00
C ARG A 136 -7.69 -0.33 9.86
N PHE A 137 -6.39 -0.47 10.04
CA PHE A 137 -5.67 -1.72 9.84
C PHE A 137 -5.57 -2.49 11.15
N TYR A 138 -5.90 -3.78 11.12
CA TYR A 138 -5.83 -4.65 12.28
C TYR A 138 -4.62 -5.57 12.15
N VAL A 139 -3.83 -5.71 13.23
CA VAL A 139 -2.61 -6.55 13.23
C VAL A 139 -2.90 -8.00 12.82
N LYS A 140 -4.09 -8.52 13.12
CA LYS A 140 -4.51 -9.86 12.65
C LYS A 140 -4.54 -10.04 11.13
N ASP A 141 -4.58 -8.94 10.37
CA ASP A 141 -4.60 -8.94 8.91
C ASP A 141 -3.18 -8.67 8.33
N ILE A 142 -2.13 -8.61 9.17
CA ILE A 142 -0.74 -8.35 8.75
C ILE A 142 -0.20 -9.38 7.75
N TRP A 143 -0.71 -10.60 7.77
CA TRP A 143 -0.33 -11.67 6.85
C TRP A 143 -0.63 -11.31 5.37
N ILE A 144 -1.56 -10.38 5.11
CA ILE A 144 -1.96 -10.01 3.75
C ILE A 144 -0.82 -9.28 3.03
N PRO A 145 -0.23 -8.20 3.59
CA PRO A 145 0.95 -7.63 2.97
C PRO A 145 2.15 -8.59 2.90
N PHE A 146 2.31 -9.52 3.86
CA PHE A 146 3.36 -10.54 3.76
C PHE A 146 3.14 -11.45 2.54
N LEU A 147 1.91 -11.94 2.36
CA LEU A 147 1.54 -12.73 1.19
C LEU A 147 1.74 -11.92 -0.10
N GLY A 148 1.35 -10.65 -0.11
CA GLY A 148 1.54 -9.77 -1.27
C GLY A 148 3.02 -9.62 -1.66
N ILE A 149 3.90 -9.37 -0.69
CA ILE A 149 5.34 -9.28 -0.92
C ILE A 149 5.90 -10.63 -1.39
N ALA A 150 5.50 -11.74 -0.76
CA ALA A 150 5.93 -13.08 -1.18
C ALA A 150 5.54 -13.37 -2.64
N LEU A 151 4.32 -13.02 -3.05
CA LEU A 151 3.86 -13.17 -4.43
C LEU A 151 4.64 -12.28 -5.40
N ILE A 152 4.98 -11.05 -5.00
CA ILE A 152 5.85 -10.16 -5.81
C ILE A 152 7.23 -10.80 -6.01
N VAL A 153 7.82 -11.35 -4.95
CA VAL A 153 9.13 -12.04 -5.03
C VAL A 153 9.06 -13.24 -5.96
N VAL A 154 8.04 -14.10 -5.81
CA VAL A 154 7.84 -15.26 -6.70
C VAL A 154 7.67 -14.80 -8.16
N TYR A 155 6.83 -13.80 -8.41
CA TYR A 155 6.66 -13.22 -9.74
C TYR A 155 7.99 -12.73 -10.33
N SER A 156 8.78 -11.98 -9.57
CA SER A 156 10.09 -11.50 -10.00
C SER A 156 11.08 -12.63 -10.29
N LEU A 157 11.05 -13.72 -9.52
CA LEU A 157 11.89 -14.90 -9.76
C LEU A 157 11.46 -15.68 -11.02
N LEU A 158 10.16 -15.82 -11.26
CA LEU A 158 9.66 -16.44 -12.49
C LEU A 158 10.08 -15.64 -13.74
N MET A 159 10.08 -14.31 -13.67
CA MET A 159 10.61 -13.45 -14.72
C MET A 159 12.11 -13.62 -14.89
N TYR A 160 12.86 -13.61 -13.78
CA TYR A 160 14.32 -13.75 -13.79
C TYR A 160 14.77 -15.05 -14.46
N HIS A 161 14.07 -16.16 -14.19
CA HIS A 161 14.35 -17.47 -14.80
C HIS A 161 13.74 -17.65 -16.20
N GLY A 162 13.09 -16.63 -16.78
CA GLY A 162 12.47 -16.71 -18.10
C GLY A 162 11.28 -17.67 -18.19
N ILE A 163 10.74 -18.12 -17.04
CA ILE A 163 9.54 -18.98 -17.01
C ILE A 163 8.32 -18.20 -17.48
N ILE A 164 8.26 -16.92 -17.08
CA ILE A 164 7.30 -15.95 -17.61
C ILE A 164 8.08 -14.84 -18.32
N TYR A 165 7.58 -14.38 -19.46
CA TYR A 165 8.24 -13.38 -20.31
C TYR A 165 9.68 -13.77 -20.69
N PRO A 166 9.87 -14.87 -21.45
CA PRO A 166 11.20 -15.34 -21.86
C PRO A 166 11.97 -14.32 -22.72
N ASP A 167 11.27 -13.34 -23.27
CA ASP A 167 11.77 -12.23 -24.08
C ASP A 167 12.19 -10.99 -23.26
N PHE A 168 12.15 -11.06 -21.92
CA PHE A 168 12.53 -9.93 -21.08
C PHE A 168 14.03 -9.62 -21.18
N ALA A 169 14.35 -8.41 -21.66
CA ALA A 169 15.71 -8.07 -22.08
C ALA A 169 16.74 -7.93 -20.95
N LYS A 170 16.34 -7.69 -19.69
CA LYS A 170 17.27 -7.37 -18.58
C LYS A 170 16.86 -7.96 -17.22
N PRO A 171 16.79 -9.30 -17.06
CA PRO A 171 16.41 -9.95 -15.81
C PRO A 171 17.37 -9.66 -14.64
N GLU A 172 18.67 -9.53 -14.91
CA GLU A 172 19.69 -9.32 -13.86
C GLU A 172 19.66 -7.93 -13.22
N GLY A 173 19.04 -6.95 -13.88
CA GLY A 173 18.91 -5.58 -13.39
C GLY A 173 17.89 -5.42 -12.26
N MET A 174 17.04 -6.42 -12.05
CA MET A 174 15.88 -6.33 -11.15
C MET A 174 16.32 -6.18 -9.69
N VAL A 175 15.82 -5.13 -9.01
CA VAL A 175 16.22 -4.83 -7.62
C VAL A 175 15.82 -5.96 -6.69
N ILE A 176 14.64 -6.56 -6.89
CA ILE A 176 14.15 -7.68 -6.07
C ILE A 176 15.08 -8.90 -6.21
N VAL A 177 15.57 -9.18 -7.42
CA VAL A 177 16.52 -10.28 -7.67
C VAL A 177 17.83 -10.01 -6.94
N LYS A 178 18.35 -8.78 -7.01
CA LYS A 178 19.56 -8.38 -6.27
C LYS A 178 19.40 -8.49 -4.75
N ILE A 179 18.19 -8.22 -4.23
CA ILE A 179 17.89 -8.45 -2.81
C ILE A 179 17.92 -9.94 -2.50
N VAL A 180 17.25 -10.79 -3.29
CA VAL A 180 17.19 -12.24 -3.06
C VAL A 180 18.58 -12.88 -3.08
N TYR A 181 19.45 -12.46 -4.00
CA TYR A 181 20.84 -12.97 -4.09
C TYR A 181 21.84 -12.20 -3.20
N GLY A 182 21.38 -11.22 -2.42
CA GLY A 182 22.22 -10.44 -1.50
C GLY A 182 23.23 -9.51 -2.19
N THR A 183 23.06 -9.24 -3.48
CA THR A 183 23.94 -8.38 -4.29
C THR A 183 23.51 -6.91 -4.32
N ILE A 184 22.51 -6.53 -3.52
CA ILE A 184 21.98 -5.16 -3.46
C ILE A 184 23.04 -4.10 -3.12
N LEU A 185 24.07 -4.43 -2.33
CA LEU A 185 25.17 -3.49 -2.03
C LEU A 185 26.08 -3.23 -3.24
N GLY A 186 25.96 -4.00 -4.32
CA GLY A 186 26.71 -3.78 -5.56
C GLY A 186 26.39 -2.45 -6.25
N TYR A 187 25.32 -1.75 -5.84
CA TYR A 187 25.05 -0.38 -6.28
C TYR A 187 25.99 0.66 -5.65
N VAL A 188 26.62 0.34 -4.51
CA VAL A 188 27.46 1.27 -3.75
C VAL A 188 28.91 0.78 -3.68
N ILE A 189 29.11 -0.52 -3.61
CA ILE A 189 30.42 -1.15 -3.50
C ILE A 189 30.73 -1.86 -4.83
N PRO A 190 31.73 -1.39 -5.61
CA PRO A 190 32.12 -2.05 -6.85
C PRO A 190 32.80 -3.40 -6.56
N GLY A 191 32.65 -4.36 -7.46
CA GLY A 191 33.28 -5.67 -7.40
C GLY A 191 32.41 -6.78 -6.80
N GLU A 192 33.00 -7.97 -6.63
CA GLU A 192 32.29 -9.12 -6.07
C GLU A 192 32.15 -9.02 -4.55
N LEU A 193 30.91 -9.06 -4.06
CA LEU A 193 30.66 -9.05 -2.62
C LEU A 193 30.95 -10.43 -2.02
N PRO A 194 31.63 -10.52 -0.87
CA PRO A 194 31.86 -11.79 -0.19
C PRO A 194 30.55 -12.41 0.31
N VAL A 195 30.48 -13.74 0.36
CA VAL A 195 29.25 -14.49 0.67
C VAL A 195 28.61 -14.08 2.00
N TRP A 196 29.42 -13.88 3.06
CA TRP A 196 28.91 -13.48 4.37
C TRP A 196 28.18 -12.13 4.32
N LEU A 197 28.68 -11.19 3.50
CA LEU A 197 28.08 -9.87 3.34
C LEU A 197 26.76 -9.98 2.57
N ARG A 198 26.69 -10.85 1.56
CA ARG A 198 25.44 -11.14 0.83
C ARG A 198 24.37 -11.75 1.74
N VAL A 199 24.74 -12.72 2.58
CA VAL A 199 23.81 -13.33 3.55
C VAL A 199 23.34 -12.28 4.57
N PHE A 200 24.27 -11.48 5.10
CA PHE A 200 23.95 -10.42 6.04
C PHE A 200 22.98 -9.39 5.44
N THR A 201 23.19 -8.95 4.19
CA THR A 201 22.31 -7.97 3.54
C THR A 201 20.90 -8.51 3.32
N VAL A 202 20.76 -9.78 2.93
CA VAL A 202 19.44 -10.44 2.83
C VAL A 202 18.72 -10.42 4.18
N ILE A 203 19.39 -10.87 5.26
CA ILE A 203 18.82 -10.90 6.60
C ILE A 203 18.43 -9.49 7.07
N LEU A 204 19.30 -8.51 6.84
CA LEU A 204 19.05 -7.11 7.20
C LEU A 204 17.83 -6.57 6.47
N VAL A 205 17.73 -6.76 5.14
CA VAL A 205 16.59 -6.29 4.35
C VAL A 205 15.29 -6.97 4.81
N LEU A 206 15.30 -8.28 5.06
CA LEU A 206 14.14 -9.00 5.59
C LEU A 206 13.71 -8.46 6.96
N ALA A 207 14.67 -8.23 7.87
CA ALA A 207 14.40 -7.65 9.18
C ALA A 207 13.81 -6.24 9.07
N LEU A 208 14.32 -5.41 8.16
CA LEU A 208 13.78 -4.07 7.88
C LEU A 208 12.36 -4.13 7.31
N VAL A 209 12.07 -5.03 6.38
CA VAL A 209 10.72 -5.20 5.81
C VAL A 209 9.73 -5.64 6.90
N VAL A 210 10.09 -6.65 7.70
CA VAL A 210 9.26 -7.13 8.81
C VAL A 210 9.03 -6.00 9.82
N GLY A 211 10.10 -5.32 10.24
CA GLY A 211 10.03 -4.19 11.17
C GLY A 211 9.16 -3.05 10.64
N ALA A 212 9.30 -2.69 9.36
CA ALA A 212 8.50 -1.67 8.70
C ALA A 212 7.01 -2.05 8.66
N MET A 213 6.68 -3.32 8.41
CA MET A 213 5.29 -3.80 8.42
C MET A 213 4.67 -3.72 9.82
N PHE A 214 5.36 -4.22 10.85
CA PHE A 214 4.86 -4.10 12.22
C PHE A 214 4.73 -2.64 12.65
N GLY A 215 5.72 -1.80 12.33
CA GLY A 215 5.71 -0.36 12.56
C GLY A 215 4.55 0.33 11.86
N PHE A 216 4.25 -0.04 10.61
CA PHE A 216 3.12 0.46 9.84
C PHE A 216 1.79 0.14 10.52
N TYR A 217 1.54 -1.13 10.90
CA TYR A 217 0.30 -1.50 11.58
C TYR A 217 0.16 -0.85 12.96
N ALA A 218 1.23 -0.83 13.75
CA ALA A 218 1.25 -0.19 15.06
C ALA A 218 1.02 1.33 14.95
N GLY A 219 1.67 1.97 13.98
CA GLY A 219 1.52 3.39 13.68
C GLY A 219 0.10 3.75 13.27
N ASN A 220 -0.49 3.00 12.33
CA ASN A 220 -1.88 3.20 11.92
C ASN A 220 -2.84 3.09 13.10
N ARG A 221 -2.67 2.05 13.95
CA ARG A 221 -3.50 1.84 15.14
C ARG A 221 -3.38 3.00 16.12
N LYS A 222 -2.16 3.45 16.42
CA LYS A 222 -1.90 4.55 17.35
C LYS A 222 -2.52 5.86 16.85
N LEU A 223 -2.32 6.19 15.58
CA LEU A 223 -2.84 7.42 14.97
C LEU A 223 -4.37 7.43 14.92
N ASN A 224 -4.99 6.30 14.57
CA ASN A 224 -6.44 6.15 14.60
C ASN A 224 -7.00 6.31 16.03
N ALA A 225 -6.37 5.70 17.03
CA ALA A 225 -6.79 5.84 18.42
C ALA A 225 -6.69 7.31 18.91
N LEU A 226 -5.62 8.03 18.57
CA LEU A 226 -5.48 9.44 18.89
C LEU A 226 -6.57 10.29 18.22
N ARG A 227 -6.89 10.01 16.95
CA ARG A 227 -7.96 10.68 16.21
C ARG A 227 -9.31 10.43 16.86
N ASP A 228 -9.60 9.19 17.23
CA ASP A 228 -10.87 8.80 17.83
C ASP A 228 -11.06 9.44 19.21
N ARG A 229 -9.99 9.51 20.04
CA ARG A 229 -10.00 10.26 21.31
C ARG A 229 -10.31 11.75 21.11
N LYS A 230 -9.63 12.39 20.14
CA LYS A 230 -9.86 13.82 19.83
C LYS A 230 -11.28 14.10 19.34
N ASN A 231 -11.84 13.18 18.56
CA ASN A 231 -13.22 13.31 18.05
C ASN A 231 -14.26 13.07 19.15
N ALA A 232 -14.00 12.14 20.08
CA ALA A 232 -14.85 11.92 21.25
C ALA A 232 -14.96 13.18 22.12
N HIS A 233 -13.84 13.86 22.39
CA HIS A 233 -13.85 15.14 23.11
C HIS A 233 -14.66 16.25 22.42
N LYS A 234 -14.83 16.17 21.08
CA LYS A 234 -15.63 17.12 20.31
C LYS A 234 -17.11 16.70 20.16
N GLY A 235 -17.55 15.65 20.87
CA GLY A 235 -18.88 15.08 20.72
C GLY A 235 -19.12 14.35 19.38
N LYS A 236 -18.09 14.19 18.55
CA LYS A 236 -18.18 13.49 17.26
C LYS A 236 -17.83 12.02 17.47
N ILE A 237 -18.79 11.23 17.96
CA ILE A 237 -18.59 9.79 18.17
C ILE A 237 -18.65 9.06 16.82
N TYR A 238 -17.49 8.80 16.23
CA TYR A 238 -17.36 7.91 15.08
C TYR A 238 -17.31 6.43 15.55
N GLY A 239 -18.47 5.90 15.90
CA GLY A 239 -18.82 4.48 15.69
C GLY A 239 -17.99 3.38 16.37
N GLU A 240 -17.35 3.59 17.51
CA GLU A 240 -16.73 2.48 18.27
C GLU A 240 -17.51 2.03 19.52
N GLY A 241 -18.47 2.83 20.00
CA GLY A 241 -19.22 2.52 21.24
C GLY A 241 -20.49 1.68 21.07
N LYS A 242 -20.96 1.42 19.84
CA LYS A 242 -22.19 0.64 19.60
C LYS A 242 -21.95 -0.43 18.52
N PRO A 243 -22.15 -1.73 18.83
CA PRO A 243 -22.02 -2.83 17.86
C PRO A 243 -22.86 -2.65 16.59
N SER A 244 -23.97 -1.90 16.67
CA SER A 244 -24.88 -1.61 15.57
C SER A 244 -24.35 -0.56 14.55
N LEU A 245 -23.37 0.27 14.93
CA LEU A 245 -22.73 1.27 14.05
C LEU A 245 -21.44 0.75 13.39
N ARG A 246 -21.01 -0.47 13.75
CA ARG A 246 -19.83 -1.15 13.19
C ARG A 246 -19.98 -1.43 11.68
N ASN A 247 -21.21 -1.44 11.17
CA ASN A 247 -21.56 -1.73 9.78
C ASN A 247 -21.90 -0.48 8.94
N SER A 248 -22.09 0.70 9.55
CA SER A 248 -22.49 1.93 8.82
C SER A 248 -21.39 3.00 8.74
N ALA A 249 -20.27 2.81 9.45
CA ALA A 249 -19.13 3.74 9.46
C ALA A 249 -18.01 3.40 8.46
N THR A 250 -18.19 2.36 7.64
CA THR A 250 -17.34 2.10 6.48
C THR A 250 -17.98 2.78 5.27
N MET A 251 -17.46 3.94 4.89
CA MET A 251 -17.72 4.45 3.55
C MET A 251 -16.98 3.55 2.59
N GLU A 252 -17.67 2.52 2.15
CA GLU A 252 -17.18 1.61 1.15
C GLU A 252 -17.64 2.18 -0.20
N LEU A 253 -16.77 2.97 -0.84
CA LEU A 253 -16.89 3.36 -2.24
C LEU A 253 -15.96 2.43 -3.02
N GLY A 254 -16.47 1.76 -4.04
CA GLY A 254 -15.73 0.77 -4.81
C GLY A 254 -16.69 -0.15 -5.56
N LEU A 255 -16.16 -0.96 -6.47
CA LEU A 255 -16.99 -1.85 -7.29
C LEU A 255 -17.78 -2.83 -6.42
N PHE A 256 -17.17 -3.43 -5.39
CA PHE A 256 -17.87 -4.38 -4.51
C PHE A 256 -18.99 -3.72 -3.69
N PRO A 257 -18.74 -2.60 -2.99
CA PRO A 257 -19.79 -1.89 -2.27
C PRO A 257 -20.93 -1.39 -3.17
N LEU A 258 -20.59 -0.90 -4.37
CA LEU A 258 -21.58 -0.49 -5.37
C LEU A 258 -22.40 -1.68 -5.85
N ALA A 259 -21.76 -2.81 -6.15
CA ALA A 259 -22.45 -4.04 -6.54
C ALA A 259 -23.37 -4.55 -5.41
N VAL A 260 -22.91 -4.55 -4.16
CA VAL A 260 -23.73 -4.91 -2.99
C VAL A 260 -24.92 -3.96 -2.84
N TYR A 261 -24.72 -2.64 -3.03
CA TYR A 261 -25.79 -1.66 -3.00
C TYR A 261 -26.83 -1.92 -4.10
N LEU A 262 -26.39 -2.15 -5.34
CA LEU A 262 -27.26 -2.44 -6.48
C LEU A 262 -28.02 -3.77 -6.29
N LEU A 263 -27.35 -4.83 -5.80
CA LEU A 263 -27.97 -6.13 -5.52
C LEU A 263 -29.02 -6.06 -4.40
N LYS A 264 -28.77 -5.25 -3.36
CA LYS A 264 -29.77 -4.96 -2.31
C LYS A 264 -30.97 -4.21 -2.88
N ARG A 265 -30.74 -3.19 -3.70
CA ARG A 265 -31.81 -2.41 -4.35
C ARG A 265 -32.63 -3.26 -5.32
N ALA A 266 -32.01 -4.22 -6.00
CA ALA A 266 -32.67 -5.17 -6.87
C ALA A 266 -33.41 -6.31 -6.13
N GLY A 267 -33.45 -6.29 -4.79
CA GLY A 267 -34.13 -7.33 -3.98
C GLY A 267 -33.44 -8.70 -3.98
N LYS A 268 -32.29 -8.84 -4.65
CA LYS A 268 -31.56 -10.12 -4.79
C LYS A 268 -30.67 -10.44 -3.59
N TRP A 269 -30.36 -9.46 -2.74
CA TRP A 269 -29.54 -9.66 -1.55
C TRP A 269 -30.36 -9.53 -0.26
N LYS A 270 -30.86 -10.66 0.25
CA LYS A 270 -31.43 -10.71 1.61
C LYS A 270 -30.27 -10.69 2.60
N THR A 271 -30.14 -9.60 3.36
CA THR A 271 -29.19 -9.58 4.49
C THR A 271 -29.51 -10.76 5.40
N PRO A 272 -28.53 -11.62 5.74
CA PRO A 272 -28.77 -12.70 6.69
C PRO A 272 -29.32 -12.06 7.97
N LYS A 273 -30.52 -12.46 8.38
CA LYS A 273 -31.04 -12.11 9.69
C LYS A 273 -30.02 -12.64 10.68
N LYS A 274 -29.23 -11.77 11.29
CA LYS A 274 -28.48 -12.14 12.48
C LYS A 274 -29.54 -12.47 13.52
N THR A 275 -29.79 -13.76 13.73
CA THR A 275 -30.42 -14.26 14.93
C THR A 275 -29.52 -13.80 16.08
N PHE A 276 -29.89 -12.69 16.70
CA PHE A 276 -29.44 -12.39 18.03
C PHE A 276 -30.11 -13.44 18.92
N GLU A 277 -29.43 -14.57 19.12
CA GLU A 277 -29.65 -15.33 20.34
C GLU A 277 -29.43 -14.34 21.48
N LYS A 278 -30.52 -13.97 22.17
CA LYS A 278 -30.42 -13.48 23.53
C LYS A 278 -29.70 -14.60 24.29
N ARG A 279 -28.39 -14.48 24.47
CA ARG A 279 -27.78 -15.10 25.64
C ARG A 279 -28.41 -14.36 26.81
N ASP A 280 -29.36 -15.02 27.45
CA ASP A 280 -29.82 -14.63 28.77
C ASP A 280 -28.57 -14.51 29.63
N ILE A 281 -28.19 -13.26 29.91
CA ILE A 281 -27.23 -12.95 30.95
C ILE A 281 -27.99 -13.31 32.22
N GLY A 282 -27.84 -14.56 32.66
CA GLY A 282 -28.31 -15.01 33.95
C GLY A 282 -27.79 -14.02 34.98
N ALA A 283 -28.71 -13.39 35.70
CA ALA A 283 -28.39 -12.64 36.88
C ALA A 283 -27.77 -13.62 37.89
N GLU A 284 -26.44 -13.68 37.94
CA GLU A 284 -25.75 -14.24 39.10
C GLU A 284 -26.18 -13.39 40.30
N LYS A 285 -27.00 -13.99 41.15
CA LYS A 285 -27.25 -13.51 42.51
C LYS A 285 -25.88 -13.35 43.17
N ILE A 286 -25.55 -12.11 43.50
CA ILE A 286 -24.51 -11.81 44.48
C ILE A 286 -25.13 -12.24 45.82
N GLU A 287 -24.82 -13.46 46.26
CA GLU A 287 -25.02 -13.85 47.65
C GLU A 287 -23.95 -13.15 48.48
N SER A 288 -24.41 -12.30 49.38
CA SER A 288 -23.62 -11.66 50.43
C SER A 288 -23.37 -12.67 51.55
N GLU A 289 -22.10 -13.02 51.76
CA GLU A 289 -21.55 -13.40 53.07
C GLU A 289 -20.51 -12.37 53.48
#